data_AF-A0A498H9T6-F1
#
_entry.id   AF-A0A498H9T6-F1
#
_cell.length_a   1.000
_cell.length_b   1.000
_cell.length_c   1.000
_cell.angle_alpha   90.00
_cell.angle_beta   90.00
_cell.angle_gamma   90.00
#
_symmetry.space_group_name_H-M   'P 1'
#
loop_
_entity.id
_entity.type
_entity.pdbx_description
1 polymer ?
#
loop_
_entity_poly.entity_id
_entity_poly.type
_entity_poly.pdbx_seq_one_letter_code
_entity_poly.pdbx_strand_id
1 'polypeptide(L)' 'MGKQEMYDKLRDAIVNQDINGIGPLVQEALDAGLTPFEIINDGLSVGMKIIGDKFEAA' A
#
# COMPACT_ATOMS: atom_id res chain seq x y z
N MET A 1 3.59 12.20 -9.83
CA MET A 1 3.65 10.74 -9.66
C MET A 1 2.48 10.12 -10.40
N GLY A 2 2.68 8.97 -11.03
CA GLY A 2 1.57 8.22 -11.65
C GLY A 2 0.77 7.47 -10.59
N LYS A 3 -0.49 7.09 -10.89
CA LYS A 3 -1.31 6.28 -9.96
C LYS A 3 -0.61 4.99 -9.54
N GLN A 4 0.03 4.30 -10.49
CA GLN A 4 0.77 3.06 -10.24
C GLN A 4 1.90 3.25 -9.22
N GLU A 5 2.63 4.36 -9.31
CA GLU A 5 3.72 4.67 -8.39
C GLU A 5 3.22 4.86 -6.95
N MET A 6 2.02 5.42 -6.78
CA MET A 6 1.40 5.56 -5.46
C MET A 6 0.97 4.19 -4.90
N TYR A 7 0.39 3.32 -5.71
CA TYR A 7 0.03 1.96 -5.31
C TYR A 7 1.26 1.14 -4.91
N ASP A 8 2.37 1.26 -5.65
CA ASP A 8 3.62 0.57 -5.34
C ASP A 8 4.17 1.01 -3.98
N LYS A 9 4.16 2.33 -3.69
CA LYS A 9 4.57 2.84 -2.37
C LYS A 9 3.68 2.29 -1.24
N LEU A 10 2.36 2.30 -1.42
CA LEU A 10 1.40 1.80 -0.43
C LEU A 10 1.59 0.30 -0.16
N ARG A 11 1.78 -0.50 -1.22
CA ARG A 11 2.13 -1.92 -1.12
C ARG A 11 3.42 -2.11 -0.34
N ASP A 12 4.48 -1.39 -0.71
CA ASP A 12 5.81 -1.58 -0.14
C ASP A 12 5.86 -1.18 1.34
N ALA A 13 5.10 -0.17 1.75
CA ALA A 13 4.97 0.20 3.15
C ALA A 13 4.38 -0.96 4.00
N ILE A 14 3.42 -1.73 3.47
CA ILE A 14 2.93 -2.96 4.13
C ILE A 14 4.00 -4.05 4.14
N VAL A 15 4.66 -4.29 3.00
CA VAL A 15 5.66 -5.36 2.84
C VAL A 15 6.89 -5.12 3.72
N ASN A 16 7.22 -3.86 4.01
CA ASN A 16 8.35 -3.43 4.85
C ASN A 16 7.94 -3.12 6.30
N GLN A 17 6.69 -3.39 6.68
CA GLN A 17 6.16 -3.14 8.03
C GLN A 17 6.36 -1.69 8.49
N ASP A 18 6.20 -0.72 7.59
CA ASP A 18 6.35 0.71 7.89
C ASP A 18 5.11 1.26 8.61
N ILE A 19 4.97 0.91 9.89
CA ILE A 19 3.83 1.30 10.73
C ILE A 19 3.75 2.82 10.89
N ASN A 20 4.90 3.50 10.92
CA ASN A 20 4.95 4.94 11.17
C ASN A 20 4.73 5.76 9.88
N GLY A 21 5.20 5.27 8.73
CA GLY A 21 5.07 5.95 7.44
C GLY A 21 3.76 5.68 6.70
N ILE A 22 3.01 4.62 7.05
CA ILE A 22 1.79 4.27 6.32
C ILE A 22 0.68 5.34 6.43
N GLY A 23 0.52 5.97 7.60
CA GLY A 23 -0.49 7.00 7.81
C GLY A 23 -0.29 8.23 6.91
N PRO A 24 0.89 8.89 6.96
CA PRO A 24 1.24 9.98 6.06
C PRO A 24 1.13 9.61 4.58
N LEU A 25 1.53 8.39 4.20
CA LEU A 25 1.47 7.93 2.81
C LEU A 25 0.03 7.76 2.31
N VAL A 26 -0.87 7.26 3.16
CA VAL A 26 -2.31 7.20 2.82
C VAL A 26 -2.89 8.60 2.63
N GLN A 27 -2.47 9.58 3.46
CA GLN A 27 -2.89 10.96 3.27
C GLN A 27 -2.36 11.55 1.95
N GLU A 28 -1.10 11.30 1.60
CA GLU A 28 -0.52 11.71 0.31
C GLU A 28 -1.32 11.14 -0.88
N ALA A 29 -1.76 9.87 -0.78
CA ALA A 29 -2.57 9.23 -1.80
C ALA A 29 -3.97 9.87 -1.94
N LEU A 30 -4.62 10.19 -0.81
CA LEU A 30 -5.90 10.90 -0.80
C LEU A 30 -5.77 12.31 -1.40
N ASP A 31 -4.72 13.04 -1.03
CA ASP A 31 -4.44 14.39 -1.53
C ASP A 31 -4.12 14.39 -3.04
N ALA A 32 -3.57 13.29 -3.54
CA ALA A 32 -3.34 13.05 -4.97
C ALA A 32 -4.62 12.64 -5.75
N GLY A 33 -5.77 12.54 -5.08
CA GLY A 33 -7.06 12.27 -5.69
C GLY A 33 -7.40 10.79 -5.89
N LEU A 34 -6.66 9.87 -5.24
CA LEU A 34 -7.06 8.47 -5.19
C LEU A 34 -8.25 8.32 -4.23
N THR A 35 -9.17 7.44 -4.60
CA THR A 35 -10.26 7.06 -3.71
C THR A 35 -9.77 6.13 -2.59
N PRO A 36 -10.45 6.11 -1.43
CA PRO A 36 -10.16 5.14 -0.38
C PRO A 36 -10.21 3.69 -0.88
N PHE A 37 -11.09 3.40 -1.84
CA PHE A 37 -11.19 2.07 -2.45
C PHE A 37 -9.93 1.71 -3.24
N GLU A 38 -9.45 2.60 -4.12
CA GLU A 38 -8.20 2.42 -4.86
C GLU A 38 -7.01 2.22 -3.90
N ILE A 39 -6.90 3.02 -2.84
CA ILE A 39 -5.82 2.90 -1.84
C ILE A 39 -5.81 1.52 -1.18
N ILE A 40 -6.98 1.03 -0.76
CA ILE A 40 -7.11 -0.25 -0.06
C ILE A 40 -6.90 -1.41 -1.03
N ASN A 41 -7.61 -1.45 -2.16
CA ASN A 41 -7.62 -2.61 -3.05
C ASN A 41 -6.35 -2.72 -3.89
N ASP A 42 -5.89 -1.61 -4.46
CA ASP A 42 -4.80 -1.61 -5.43
C ASP A 42 -3.43 -1.39 -4.78
N GLY A 43 -3.40 -0.86 -3.54
CA GLY A 43 -2.18 -0.66 -2.75
C GLY A 43 -2.05 -1.61 -1.57
N LEU A 44 -2.78 -1.31 -0.47
CA LEU A 44 -2.58 -1.96 0.83
C LEU A 44 -2.85 -3.48 0.81
N SER A 45 -3.94 -3.90 0.18
CA SER A 45 -4.35 -5.31 0.10
C SER A 45 -3.37 -6.14 -0.73
N VAL A 46 -2.75 -5.54 -1.75
CA VAL A 46 -1.69 -6.18 -2.54
C VAL A 46 -0.47 -6.46 -1.66
N GLY A 47 -0.08 -5.50 -0.81
CA GLY A 47 1.00 -5.70 0.17
C GLY A 47 0.70 -6.82 1.16
N MET A 48 -0.53 -6.87 1.68
CA MET A 48 -0.94 -7.92 2.61
C MET A 48 -0.96 -9.31 1.95
N LYS A 49 -1.39 -9.41 0.69
CA LYS A 49 -1.31 -10.66 -0.09
C LYS A 49 0.13 -11.16 -0.20
N ILE A 50 1.08 -10.28 -0.52
CA ILE A 50 2.51 -10.65 -0.62
C ILE A 50 3.02 -11.20 0.72
N ILE A 51 2.64 -10.58 1.84
CA ILE A 51 2.98 -11.08 3.17
C ILE A 51 2.35 -12.46 3.44
N GLY A 52 1.07 -12.65 3.07
CA GLY A 52 0.39 -13.94 3.16
C GLY A 52 1.12 -15.03 2.37
N ASP A 53 1.41 -14.77 1.08
CA ASP A 53 2.13 -15.69 0.20
C ASP A 53 3.52 -16.07 0.79
N LYS A 54 4.24 -15.10 1.37
CA LYS A 54 5.54 -15.34 2.04
C LYS A 54 5.40 -16.19 3.30
N PHE A 55 4.32 -15.99 4.07
CA PHE A 55 4.06 -16.73 5.30
C PHE A 55 3.65 -18.18 5.00
N GLU A 56 2.86 -18.41 3.95
CA GLU A 56 2.48 -19.76 3.50
C GLU A 56 3.67 -20.57 2.97
N ALA A 57 4.68 -19.91 2.42
CA ALA A 57 5.87 -20.55 1.86
C ALA A 57 6.96 -20.88 2.89
N ALA A 58 6.76 -20.52 4.17
CA ALA A 58 7.70 -20.76 5.27
C ALA A 58 7.39 -22.07 6.02
#